data_AF-A0A510DX03-F1
#
_entry.id   AF-A0A510DX03-F1
#
_cell.length_a   1.000
_cell.length_b   1.000
_cell.length_c   1.000
_cell.angle_alpha   90.00
_cell.angle_beta   90.00
_cell.angle_gamma   90.00
#
_symmetry.space_group_name_H-M   'P 1'
#
loop_
_entity.id
_entity.type
_entity.pdbx_description
1 polymer ?
#
loop_
_entity_poly.entity_id
_entity_poly.type
_entity_poly.pdbx_seq_one_letter_code
_entity_poly.pdbx_strand_id
1 'polypeptide(L)' 'MPTVRLPLEWYEIIEHVSKNRKEKFAETLNFIVKSEECIGLDYVEPTSFKKIEVSTQMDSTLFMRKIEHFLFCR' A
#
# COMPACT_ATOMS: atom_id res chain seq x y z
N MET A 1 5.97 -16.55 -1.97
CA MET A 1 5.40 -15.35 -1.32
C MET A 1 4.03 -15.10 -1.94
N PRO A 2 2.99 -14.72 -1.17
CA PRO A 2 1.69 -14.41 -1.75
C PRO A 2 1.79 -13.18 -2.68
N THR A 3 1.05 -13.22 -3.79
CA THR A 3 1.00 -12.13 -4.78
C THR A 3 -0.32 -11.41 -4.65
N VAL A 4 -0.29 -10.08 -4.52
CA VAL A 4 -1.49 -9.24 -4.43
C VAL A 4 -1.55 -8.32 -5.64
N ARG A 5 -2.77 -8.03 -6.11
CA ARG A 5 -3.02 -7.03 -7.16
C ARG A 5 -3.30 -5.70 -6.47
N LEU A 6 -2.36 -4.77 -6.55
CA LEU A 6 -2.48 -3.43 -6.01
C LEU A 6 -2.83 -2.45 -7.16
N PRO A 7 -3.75 -1.50 -6.98
CA PRO A 7 -3.94 -0.40 -7.93
C PRO A 7 -2.62 0.28 -8.28
N LEU A 8 -2.41 0.57 -9.56
CA LEU A 8 -1.15 1.15 -10.04
C LEU A 8 -0.90 2.52 -9.39
N GLU A 9 -1.95 3.34 -9.29
CA GLU A 9 -1.90 4.67 -8.70
C GLU A 9 -1.48 4.59 -7.23
N TRP A 10 -2.02 3.63 -6.49
CA TRP A 10 -1.67 3.41 -5.08
C TRP A 10 -0.22 2.92 -4.94
N TYR A 11 0.21 2.04 -5.86
CA TYR A 11 1.60 1.61 -5.92
C TYR A 11 2.55 2.80 -6.12
N GLU A 12 2.25 3.68 -7.07
CA GLU A 12 3.07 4.86 -7.37
C GLU A 12 3.15 5.81 -6.18
N ILE A 13 2.03 6.04 -5.48
CA ILE A 13 2.00 6.83 -4.26
C ILE A 13 2.90 6.20 -3.18
N ILE A 14 2.75 4.90 -2.92
CA ILE A 14 3.56 4.20 -1.90
C ILE A 14 5.03 4.19 -2.29
N GLU A 15 5.35 4.02 -3.58
CA GLU A 15 6.72 4.10 -4.08
C GLU A 15 7.31 5.49 -3.83
N HIS A 16 6.54 6.55 -4.09
CA HIS A 16 6.96 7.91 -3.77
C HIS A 16 7.18 8.12 -2.26
N VAL A 17 6.29 7.60 -1.41
CA VAL A 17 6.44 7.63 0.06
C VAL A 17 7.73 6.92 0.49
N SER A 18 8.01 5.73 -0.06
CA SER A 18 9.23 4.97 0.25
C SER A 18 10.50 5.73 -0.12
N LYS A 19 10.51 6.38 -1.30
CA LYS A 19 11.62 7.23 -1.77
C LYS A 19 11.84 8.43 -0.83
N ASN A 20 10.77 9.09 -0.39
CA ASN A 20 10.85 10.22 0.53
C ASN A 20 11.36 9.81 1.92
N ARG A 21 10.99 8.61 2.39
CA ARG A 21 11.47 8.03 3.66
C ARG A 21 12.85 7.39 3.57
N LYS A 22 13.42 7.25 2.36
CA LYS A 22 14.66 6.52 2.08
C LYS A 22 14.60 5.06 2.55
N GLU A 23 13.42 4.45 2.44
CA GLU A 23 13.15 3.06 2.81
C GLU A 23 12.91 2.21 1.57
N LYS A 24 13.05 0.89 1.69
CA LYS A 24 12.64 -0.02 0.62
C LYS A 24 11.12 -0.09 0.56
N PHE A 25 10.57 -0.26 -0.65
CA PHE A 25 9.13 -0.42 -0.85
C PHE A 25 8.49 -1.48 0.08
N ALA A 26 9.16 -2.63 0.25
CA ALA A 26 8.68 -3.69 1.15
C ALA A 26 8.67 -3.29 2.63
N GLU A 27 9.63 -2.46 3.06
CA GLU A 27 9.69 -1.94 4.43
C GLU A 27 8.57 -0.92 4.64
N THR A 28 8.34 -0.04 3.67
CA THR A 28 7.22 0.92 3.69
C THR A 28 5.87 0.20 3.71
N LEU A 29 5.67 -0.87 2.94
CA LEU A 29 4.46 -1.69 3.04
C LEU A 29 4.29 -2.30 4.43
N ASN A 30 5.36 -2.83 5.03
CA ASN A 30 5.34 -3.37 6.38
C ASN A 30 5.01 -2.31 7.44
N PHE A 31 5.48 -1.08 7.24
CA PHE A 31 5.11 0.07 8.07
C PHE A 31 3.62 0.37 7.92
N ILE A 32 3.11 0.51 6.69
CA ILE A 32 1.71 0.84 6.41
C ILE A 32 0.75 -0.17 7.06
N VAL A 33 0.99 -1.47 6.89
CA VAL A 33 0.07 -2.49 7.42
C VAL A 33 0.04 -2.56 8.95
N LYS A 34 1.09 -2.08 9.61
CA LYS A 34 1.20 -2.00 11.07
C LYS A 34 0.76 -0.65 11.63
N SER A 35 0.68 0.37 10.79
CA SER A 35 0.30 1.72 11.20
C SER A 35 -1.21 1.83 11.40
N GLU A 36 -1.58 2.75 12.28
CA GLU A 36 -2.94 3.28 12.45
C GLU A 36 -3.05 4.70 11.87
N GLU A 37 -1.95 5.23 11.32
CA GLU A 37 -1.91 6.54 10.68
C GLU A 37 -2.51 6.48 9.27
N CYS A 38 -2.99 7.62 8.79
CA CYS A 38 -3.34 7.83 7.40
C CYS A 38 -2.84 9.21 6.93
N ILE A 39 -2.54 9.33 5.63
CA ILE A 39 -2.02 10.56 5.02
C ILE A 39 -3.10 11.45 4.40
N GLY A 40 -4.35 10.96 4.32
CA GLY A 40 -5.51 11.78 3.95
C GLY A 40 -5.48 12.30 2.51
N LEU A 41 -4.98 11.52 1.56
CA LEU A 41 -5.07 11.87 0.15
C LEU A 41 -6.52 11.77 -0.35
N ASP A 42 -6.82 12.50 -1.42
CA ASP A 42 -8.06 12.29 -2.16
C ASP A 42 -8.09 10.88 -2.75
N TYR A 43 -9.25 10.22 -2.64
CA TYR A 43 -9.43 8.87 -3.15
C TYR A 43 -9.20 8.82 -4.66
N VAL A 44 -8.37 7.87 -5.09
CA VAL A 44 -8.09 7.61 -6.51
C VAL A 44 -8.68 6.27 -6.89
N GLU A 45 -9.59 6.29 -7.86
CA GLU A 45 -10.20 5.08 -8.41
C GLU A 45 -9.17 4.29 -9.22
N PRO A 46 -9.02 2.97 -8.99
CA PRO A 46 -8.06 2.14 -9.73
C PRO A 46 -8.36 2.07 -11.22
N THR A 47 -7.43 2.47 -12.09
CA THR A 47 -7.58 2.26 -13.54
C THR A 47 -6.91 0.97 -14.01
N SER A 48 -5.88 0.53 -13.29
CA SER A 48 -5.12 -0.68 -13.59
C SER A 48 -4.50 -1.27 -12.34
N PHE A 49 -4.06 -2.52 -12.42
CA PHE A 49 -3.51 -3.24 -11.27
C PHE A 49 -2.11 -3.78 -11.57
N LYS A 50 -1.21 -3.58 -10.62
CA LYS A 50 0.13 -4.14 -10.60
C LYS A 50 0.17 -5.34 -9.65
N LYS A 51 0.76 -6.44 -10.11
CA LYS A 51 1.06 -7.58 -9.24
C LYS A 51 2.30 -7.25 -8.41
N ILE A 52 2.18 -7.36 -7.11
CA ILE A 52 3.29 -7.20 -6.17
C ILE A 52 3.42 -8.45 -5.31
N GLU A 53 4.67 -8.81 -5.02
CA GLU A 53 4.97 -9.83 -4.03
C GLU A 53 4.97 -9.19 -2.64
N VAL A 54 4.23 -9.80 -1.73
CA VAL A 54 4.08 -9.30 -0.37
C VAL A 54 4.52 -10.39 0.59
N SER A 55 5.48 -10.07 1.45
CA SER A 55 5.94 -10.98 2.50
C SER A 55 5.09 -10.85 3.76
N THR A 56 3.76 -10.91 3.61
CA THR A 56 2.83 -10.85 4.75
C THR A 56 2.12 -12.18 4.91
N GLN A 57 1.93 -12.62 6.15
CA GLN A 57 1.02 -13.72 6.49
C GLN A 57 -0.45 -13.24 6.57
N MET A 58 -0.72 -12.00 6.16
CA MET A 58 -2.03 -11.36 6.25
C MET A 58 -2.91 -11.76 5.06
N ASP A 59 -4.22 -11.82 5.31
CA ASP A 59 -5.21 -11.95 4.24
C ASP A 59 -5.14 -10.78 3.25
N SER A 60 -5.33 -11.06 1.96
CA SER A 60 -5.24 -10.06 0.89
C SER A 60 -6.29 -8.96 1.00
N THR A 61 -7.49 -9.25 1.50
CA THR A 61 -8.56 -8.26 1.70
C THR A 61 -8.19 -7.31 2.83
N LEU A 62 -7.69 -7.85 3.95
CA LEU A 62 -7.25 -7.05 5.08
C LEU A 62 -6.05 -6.17 4.71
N PHE A 63 -5.10 -6.72 3.96
CA PHE A 63 -3.97 -5.97 3.41
C PHE A 63 -4.44 -4.77 2.57
N MET A 64 -5.38 -5.00 1.64
CA MET A 64 -5.92 -3.95 0.79
C MET A 64 -6.62 -2.86 1.61
N ARG A 65 -7.41 -3.23 2.62
CA ARG A 65 -8.05 -2.26 3.53
C ARG A 65 -7.03 -1.43 4.31
N LYS A 66 -5.95 -2.05 4.79
CA LYS A 66 -4.88 -1.31 5.49
C LYS A 66 -4.20 -0.28 4.59
N ILE A 67 -3.96 -0.64 3.32
CA ILE A 67 -3.38 0.28 2.34
C ILE A 67 -4.37 1.42 2.02
N GLU A 68 -5.62 1.09 1.75
CA GLU A 68 -6.68 2.06 1.46
C GLU A 68 -6.85 3.06 2.63
N HIS A 69 -6.88 2.54 3.86
CA HIS A 69 -6.95 3.34 5.07
C HIS A 69 -5.76 4.28 5.19
N PHE A 70 -4.55 3.76 5.04
CA PHE A 70 -3.36 4.58 5.15
C PHE A 70 -3.33 5.70 4.11
N LEU A 71 -3.71 5.41 2.86
CA LEU A 71 -3.67 6.41 1.78
C LEU A 71 -4.79 7.45 1.91
N PHE A 72 -6.01 7.03 2.20
CA PHE A 72 -7.22 7.87 2.03
C PHE A 72 -8.04 8.08 3.30
N CYS A 73 -7.59 7.55 4.45
CA CYS A 73 -8.32 7.57 5.73
C CYS A 73 -9.72 6.93 5.66
N ARG A 74 -9.87 5.83 4.89
CA ARG A 74 -11.13 5.10 4.69
C ARG A 74 -11.11 3.67 5.24
#